data_AF-A0A2S8RWL8-F1
#
_entry.id   AF-A0A2S8RWL8-F1
#
_cell.length_a   1.000
_cell.length_b   1.000
_cell.length_c   1.000
_cell.angle_alpha   90.00
_cell.angle_beta   90.00
_cell.angle_gamma   90.00
#
_symmetry.space_group_name_H-M   'P 1'
#
loop_
_entity.id
_entity.type
_entity.pdbx_description
1 polymer ?
#
loop_
_entity_poly.entity_id
_entity_poly.type
_entity_poly.pdbx_seq_one_letter_code
_entity_poly.pdbx_strand_id
1 'polypeptide(L)'
;MDTGLFSQSDSRVIGSFHYGHAIIAATSNDEALELYRNPALIDSYGGDQARIFELLLEANSIIHERLHFLHSFGTIAGLSLFSERMVASRRFMEAGYHLKTTGALWTLPLSKAASDPNCPDVIRKLRRYARSYRVANDMFLAPYSKIAVDGHTDLPWLDVPVETVGGHGDPKIPAFPLSIDLPQETGSSRPISVLIPLGYEALVEGIAHSMARSVTEALFPELSAELFVKYGPPRKVRVGTPESDIDEVASRTDIYMATDFLISKYLRSKGIAQFARETVVKLSDIALSSTFFSVEDVSDKDTMIKVQFPGYSLVRALEQADPISLEKAEIEYPESIDKIYANILERLSAGGDWDTVEGSNSLFMAPKIWESFCAHHITVPLLKSRIENGNKSFYDSTDLFMTAARMALPRVEVLNGGVKFIGIPEPVKNAWGKQLFVSEIAQQVFADSDVIFCPRAHPTLPGMDHLDFAGGKCKLNIKRGCGSCIPGQNDFHPPCLFTNALKELGFIKPDPREAKSEQTQSQS
;
A
#
# COMPACT_ATOMS: atom_id res chain seq x y z
N MET A 1 0.93 -4.49 6.52
CA MET A 1 0.06 -5.18 7.49
C MET A 1 -1.11 -5.69 6.68
N ASP A 2 -1.28 -7.01 6.56
CA ASP A 2 -2.44 -7.59 5.86
C ASP A 2 -3.63 -7.61 6.82
N THR A 3 -4.66 -6.80 6.55
CA THR A 3 -5.94 -6.88 7.25
C THR A 3 -7.02 -7.23 6.25
N GLY A 4 -7.45 -8.50 6.27
CA GLY A 4 -8.44 -9.04 5.34
C GLY A 4 -9.81 -8.44 5.62
N LEU A 5 -10.24 -7.52 4.77
CA LEU A 5 -11.42 -6.67 4.91
C LEU A 5 -12.76 -7.42 5.12
N PHE A 6 -12.84 -8.72 4.83
CA PHE A 6 -14.11 -9.48 4.85
C PHE A 6 -13.96 -10.97 5.24
N SER A 7 -12.81 -11.41 5.77
CA SER A 7 -12.59 -12.84 6.00
C SER A 7 -12.90 -13.32 7.40
N GLN A 8 -13.69 -14.40 7.52
CA GLN A 8 -13.81 -15.18 8.75
C GLN A 8 -12.80 -16.35 8.84
N SER A 9 -11.93 -16.52 7.83
CA SER A 9 -10.92 -17.59 7.79
C SER A 9 -9.59 -17.10 7.21
N ASP A 10 -8.47 -17.49 7.80
CA ASP A 10 -7.12 -17.17 7.25
C ASP A 10 -6.92 -17.67 5.80
N SER A 11 -7.84 -18.50 5.27
CA SER A 11 -7.84 -19.02 3.90
C SER A 11 -8.52 -18.16 2.81
N ARG A 12 -9.09 -16.98 3.13
CA ARG A 12 -9.78 -16.12 2.14
C ARG A 12 -9.46 -14.63 2.31
N VAL A 13 -8.27 -14.17 1.93
CA VAL A 13 -8.02 -12.72 1.79
C VAL A 13 -8.90 -12.19 0.66
N ILE A 14 -9.82 -11.27 0.97
CA ILE A 14 -10.82 -10.79 -0.01
C ILE A 14 -10.23 -9.73 -0.93
N GLY A 15 -9.39 -8.82 -0.40
CA GLY A 15 -8.61 -7.85 -1.17
C GLY A 15 -7.36 -7.38 -0.41
N SER A 16 -6.29 -7.05 -1.13
CA SER A 16 -5.17 -6.24 -0.63
C SER A 16 -4.42 -5.55 -1.78
N PHE A 17 -3.86 -4.37 -1.51
CA PHE A 17 -3.01 -3.66 -2.45
C PHE A 17 -1.59 -3.46 -1.90
N HIS A 18 -0.59 -3.88 -2.66
CA HIS A 18 0.82 -3.73 -2.27
C HIS A 18 1.46 -2.58 -3.04
N TYR A 19 1.40 -1.37 -2.46
CA TYR A 19 1.88 -0.11 -3.04
C TYR A 19 3.26 -0.19 -3.67
N GLY A 20 4.19 -0.91 -3.03
CA GLY A 20 5.57 -1.00 -3.50
C GLY A 20 5.81 -1.88 -4.71
N HIS A 21 4.89 -2.81 -4.98
CA HIS A 21 5.02 -3.81 -6.04
C HIS A 21 3.92 -3.70 -7.10
N ALA A 22 3.00 -2.74 -6.93
CA ALA A 22 1.80 -2.56 -7.75
C ALA A 22 0.95 -3.83 -7.87
N ILE A 23 0.84 -4.60 -6.79
CA ILE A 23 0.07 -5.85 -6.78
C ILE A 23 -1.35 -5.53 -6.33
N ILE A 24 -2.32 -5.84 -7.19
CA ILE A 24 -3.74 -5.90 -6.86
C ILE A 24 -4.04 -7.36 -6.49
N ALA A 25 -4.28 -7.66 -5.23
CA ALA A 25 -4.71 -9.00 -4.81
C ALA A 25 -6.18 -8.97 -4.46
N ALA A 26 -6.97 -9.89 -5.03
CA ALA A 26 -8.38 -9.99 -4.72
C ALA A 26 -8.88 -11.43 -4.90
N THR A 27 -9.95 -11.77 -4.20
CA THR A 27 -10.74 -12.97 -4.46
C THR A 27 -11.97 -12.57 -5.25
N SER A 28 -12.16 -13.16 -6.43
CA SER A 28 -13.34 -12.89 -7.26
C SER A 28 -13.63 -14.02 -8.22
N ASN A 29 -14.92 -14.31 -8.37
CA ASN A 29 -15.47 -15.11 -9.44
C ASN A 29 -15.58 -14.26 -10.73
N ASP A 30 -15.47 -14.91 -11.90
CA ASP A 30 -15.71 -14.25 -13.20
C ASP A 30 -17.15 -13.71 -13.28
N GLU A 31 -18.11 -14.37 -12.61
CA GLU A 31 -19.49 -13.90 -12.49
C GLU A 31 -19.60 -12.52 -11.81
N ALA A 32 -18.78 -12.26 -10.78
CA ALA A 32 -18.79 -10.98 -10.06
C ALA A 32 -18.26 -9.84 -10.93
N LEU A 33 -17.27 -10.12 -11.80
CA LEU A 33 -16.77 -9.16 -12.77
C LEU A 33 -17.76 -8.90 -13.91
N GLU A 34 -18.47 -9.92 -14.35
CA GLU A 34 -19.48 -9.78 -15.39
C GLU A 34 -20.70 -8.99 -14.91
N LEU A 35 -21.06 -9.11 -13.63
CA LEU A 35 -22.10 -8.30 -12.98
C LEU A 35 -21.84 -6.79 -13.12
N TYR A 36 -20.58 -6.34 -13.09
CA TYR A 36 -20.25 -4.94 -13.34
C TYR A 36 -20.41 -4.52 -14.79
N ARG A 37 -20.11 -5.42 -15.72
CA ARG A 37 -20.22 -5.16 -17.15
C ARG A 37 -21.68 -5.20 -17.60
N ASN A 38 -22.48 -6.02 -16.95
CA ASN A 38 -23.89 -6.20 -17.21
C ASN A 38 -24.70 -6.29 -15.90
N PRO A 39 -25.02 -5.12 -15.29
CA PRO A 39 -25.78 -5.05 -14.05
C PRO A 39 -27.12 -5.80 -14.08
N ALA A 40 -27.77 -5.89 -15.25
CA ALA A 40 -29.05 -6.59 -15.43
C ALA A 40 -28.95 -8.10 -15.13
N LEU A 41 -27.74 -8.68 -15.05
CA LEU A 41 -27.57 -10.06 -14.61
C LEU A 41 -28.04 -10.29 -13.16
N ILE A 42 -28.16 -9.24 -12.35
CA ILE A 42 -28.68 -9.34 -10.98
C ILE A 42 -30.06 -10.01 -10.94
N ASP A 43 -30.94 -9.73 -11.90
CA ASP A 43 -32.31 -10.25 -11.95
C ASP A 43 -32.35 -11.77 -12.16
N SER A 44 -31.29 -12.32 -12.77
CA SER A 44 -31.16 -13.76 -13.02
C SER A 44 -30.93 -14.58 -11.75
N TYR A 45 -30.53 -13.96 -10.64
CA TYR A 45 -30.27 -14.64 -9.36
C TYR A 45 -31.54 -14.86 -8.53
N GLY A 46 -32.73 -14.45 -9.01
CA GLY A 46 -34.02 -14.90 -8.48
C GLY A 46 -34.26 -14.67 -6.99
N GLY A 47 -33.58 -13.68 -6.39
CA GLY A 47 -33.69 -13.40 -4.95
C GLY A 47 -32.80 -14.26 -4.04
N ASP A 48 -31.81 -14.99 -4.56
CA ASP A 48 -30.76 -15.61 -3.74
C ASP A 48 -29.86 -14.53 -3.11
N GLN A 49 -30.33 -14.01 -1.98
CA GLN A 49 -29.69 -12.93 -1.24
C GLN A 49 -28.25 -13.28 -0.80
N ALA A 50 -27.96 -14.55 -0.51
CA ALA A 50 -26.63 -14.96 -0.08
C ALA A 50 -25.64 -14.94 -1.24
N ARG A 51 -26.04 -15.46 -2.41
CA ARG A 51 -25.21 -15.41 -3.62
C ARG A 51 -25.02 -13.98 -4.12
N ILE A 52 -26.08 -13.16 -4.11
CA ILE A 52 -26.00 -11.74 -4.48
C ILE A 52 -25.01 -11.00 -3.56
N PHE A 53 -25.08 -11.23 -2.25
CA PHE A 53 -24.16 -10.63 -1.30
C PHE A 53 -22.71 -11.07 -1.51
N GLU A 54 -22.46 -12.36 -1.78
CA GLU A 54 -21.12 -12.86 -2.10
C GLU A 54 -20.55 -12.22 -3.37
N LEU A 55 -21.32 -12.20 -4.46
CA LEU A 55 -20.91 -11.57 -5.72
C LEU A 55 -20.61 -10.07 -5.52
N LEU A 56 -21.41 -9.39 -4.71
CA LEU A 56 -21.20 -7.99 -4.35
C LEU A 56 -19.89 -7.76 -3.61
N LEU A 57 -19.57 -8.61 -2.63
CA LEU A 57 -18.32 -8.51 -1.89
C LEU A 57 -17.11 -8.72 -2.82
N GLU A 58 -17.15 -9.76 -3.65
CA GLU A 58 -16.08 -10.07 -4.61
C GLU A 58 -15.88 -8.94 -5.63
N ALA A 59 -16.99 -8.44 -6.18
CA ALA A 59 -17.03 -7.34 -7.12
C ALA A 59 -16.42 -6.08 -6.47
N ASN A 60 -16.96 -5.66 -5.32
CA ASN A 60 -16.49 -4.47 -4.63
C ASN A 60 -15.02 -4.58 -4.24
N SER A 61 -14.55 -5.78 -3.86
CA SER A 61 -13.15 -5.99 -3.54
C SER A 61 -12.23 -5.72 -4.72
N ILE A 62 -12.55 -6.19 -5.93
CA ILE A 62 -11.70 -5.88 -7.09
C ILE A 62 -11.69 -4.38 -7.38
N ILE A 63 -12.85 -3.73 -7.37
CA ILE A 63 -12.92 -2.30 -7.67
C ILE A 63 -12.18 -1.50 -6.62
N HIS A 64 -12.33 -1.86 -5.35
CA HIS A 64 -11.61 -1.26 -4.23
C HIS A 64 -10.09 -1.30 -4.45
N GLU A 65 -9.51 -2.48 -4.72
CA GLU A 65 -8.06 -2.56 -4.93
C GLU A 65 -7.60 -1.89 -6.23
N ARG A 66 -8.45 -1.84 -7.25
CA ARG A 66 -8.18 -1.06 -8.46
C ARG A 66 -8.17 0.43 -8.19
N LEU A 67 -9.01 0.93 -7.30
CA LEU A 67 -8.95 2.32 -6.85
C LEU A 67 -7.64 2.59 -6.11
N HIS A 68 -7.19 1.66 -5.27
CA HIS A 68 -5.86 1.77 -4.64
C HIS A 68 -4.76 1.92 -5.68
N PHE A 69 -4.77 1.09 -6.73
CA PHE A 69 -3.84 1.19 -7.85
C PHE A 69 -3.90 2.55 -8.55
N LEU A 70 -5.10 3.03 -8.89
CA LEU A 70 -5.27 4.32 -9.57
C LEU A 70 -4.73 5.48 -8.73
N HIS A 71 -5.03 5.54 -7.43
CA HIS A 71 -4.53 6.61 -6.56
C HIS A 71 -3.03 6.49 -6.31
N SER A 72 -2.48 5.27 -6.29
CA SER A 72 -1.04 5.05 -6.14
C SER A 72 -0.22 5.58 -7.31
N PHE A 73 -0.74 5.48 -8.54
CA PHE A 73 -0.03 5.96 -9.73
C PHE A 73 -0.57 7.28 -10.31
N GLY A 74 -1.68 7.79 -9.79
CA GLY A 74 -2.35 9.00 -10.25
C GLY A 74 -2.29 10.19 -9.30
N THR A 75 -1.90 10.00 -8.03
CA THR A 75 -1.80 11.11 -7.06
C THR A 75 -0.34 11.43 -6.74
N ILE A 76 -0.06 12.68 -6.35
CA ILE A 76 1.30 13.08 -5.94
C ILE A 76 1.76 12.24 -4.75
N ALA A 77 0.86 11.99 -3.79
CA ALA A 77 1.13 11.17 -2.63
C ALA A 77 1.55 9.74 -3.01
N GLY A 78 0.76 9.08 -3.85
CA GLY A 78 1.05 7.73 -4.33
C GLY A 78 2.37 7.65 -5.11
N LEU A 79 2.61 8.61 -6.01
CA LEU A 79 3.85 8.68 -6.78
C LEU A 79 5.08 8.87 -5.89
N SER A 80 4.95 9.69 -4.83
CA SER A 80 6.03 9.88 -3.86
C SER A 80 6.34 8.58 -3.09
N LEU A 81 5.31 7.84 -2.67
CA LEU A 81 5.46 6.55 -1.98
C LEU A 81 6.15 5.51 -2.87
N PHE A 82 5.73 5.40 -4.12
CA PHE A 82 6.36 4.49 -5.09
C PHE A 82 7.81 4.87 -5.37
N SER A 83 8.06 6.15 -5.68
CA SER A 83 9.40 6.68 -5.97
C SER A 83 10.38 6.47 -4.81
N GLU A 84 9.98 6.81 -3.58
CA GLU A 84 10.84 6.63 -2.41
C GLU A 84 11.16 5.16 -2.14
N ARG A 85 10.24 4.24 -2.44
CA ARG A 85 10.54 2.81 -2.37
C ARG A 85 11.54 2.35 -3.43
N MET A 86 11.49 2.92 -4.64
CA MET A 86 12.50 2.66 -5.67
C MET A 86 13.87 3.24 -5.27
N VAL A 87 13.91 4.44 -4.69
CA VAL A 87 15.13 5.03 -4.12
C VAL A 87 15.72 4.15 -3.03
N ALA A 88 14.89 3.68 -2.09
CA ALA A 88 15.30 2.79 -1.01
C ALA A 88 15.90 1.48 -1.54
N SER A 89 15.28 0.89 -2.58
CA SER A 89 15.78 -0.32 -3.26
C SER A 89 17.15 -0.07 -3.92
N ARG A 90 17.33 1.07 -4.60
CA ARG A 90 18.61 1.44 -5.22
C ARG A 90 19.73 1.60 -4.20
N ARG A 91 19.47 2.29 -3.09
CA ARG A 91 20.46 2.48 -2.01
C ARG A 91 20.87 1.16 -1.37
N PHE A 92 19.91 0.25 -1.17
CA PHE A 92 20.18 -1.09 -0.69
C PHE A 92 21.07 -1.88 -1.67
N MET A 93 20.73 -1.83 -2.97
CA MET A 93 21.54 -2.49 -4.00
C MET A 93 22.95 -1.92 -4.10
N GLU A 94 23.13 -0.60 -3.95
CA GLU A 94 24.46 0.04 -3.92
C GLU A 94 25.34 -0.54 -2.81
N ALA A 95 24.79 -0.68 -1.60
CA ALA A 95 25.46 -1.32 -0.49
C ALA A 95 25.80 -2.80 -0.78
N GLY A 96 24.85 -3.57 -1.32
CA GLY A 96 25.07 -4.96 -1.69
C GLY A 96 26.15 -5.13 -2.76
N TYR A 97 26.17 -4.26 -3.77
CA TYR A 97 27.20 -4.24 -4.81
C TYR A 97 28.58 -3.93 -4.23
N HIS A 98 28.68 -2.96 -3.32
CA HIS A 98 29.94 -2.63 -2.64
C HIS A 98 30.47 -3.81 -1.82
N LEU A 99 29.62 -4.47 -1.04
CA LEU A 99 30.02 -5.66 -0.27
C LEU A 99 30.49 -6.80 -1.18
N LYS A 100 29.73 -7.08 -2.25
CA LYS A 100 30.10 -8.12 -3.23
C LYS A 100 31.46 -7.85 -3.87
N THR A 101 31.71 -6.62 -4.33
CA THR A 101 32.96 -6.25 -5.01
C THR A 101 34.17 -6.23 -4.09
N THR A 102 33.98 -5.95 -2.80
CA THR A 102 35.03 -6.01 -1.78
C THR A 102 35.23 -7.41 -1.19
N GLY A 103 34.39 -8.39 -1.56
CA GLY A 103 34.41 -9.75 -1.01
C GLY A 103 33.92 -9.84 0.43
N ALA A 104 33.34 -8.77 0.96
CA ALA A 104 32.71 -8.74 2.27
C ALA A 104 31.32 -9.37 2.22
N LEU A 105 30.87 -9.90 3.36
CA LEU A 105 29.49 -10.34 3.53
C LEU A 105 28.70 -9.32 4.33
N TRP A 106 27.38 -9.33 4.15
CA TRP A 106 26.49 -8.61 5.07
C TRP A 106 26.70 -9.07 6.50
N THR A 107 26.69 -8.11 7.42
CA THR A 107 26.50 -8.36 8.84
C THR A 107 25.11 -7.88 9.19
N LEU A 108 24.28 -8.74 9.77
CA LEU A 108 22.95 -8.39 10.25
C LEU A 108 22.87 -8.57 11.77
N PRO A 109 22.04 -7.79 12.48
CA PRO A 109 21.18 -6.72 11.97
C PRO A 109 21.96 -5.47 11.51
N LEU A 110 21.33 -4.61 10.71
CA LEU A 110 21.98 -3.44 10.09
C LEU A 110 22.52 -2.45 11.14
N SER A 111 21.83 -2.30 12.26
CA SER A 111 22.26 -1.50 13.42
C SER A 111 23.59 -1.99 14.02
N LYS A 112 23.74 -3.31 14.14
CA LYS A 112 24.98 -3.94 14.62
C LYS A 112 26.12 -3.70 13.65
N ALA A 113 25.87 -3.90 12.34
CA ALA A 113 26.89 -3.65 11.32
C ALA A 113 27.36 -2.19 11.33
N ALA A 114 26.43 -1.23 11.38
CA ALA A 114 26.75 0.19 11.36
C ALA A 114 27.53 0.67 12.60
N SER A 115 27.44 -0.07 13.72
CA SER A 115 28.14 0.23 14.97
C SER A 115 29.59 -0.25 14.98
N ASP A 116 30.00 -1.09 14.03
CA ASP A 116 31.39 -1.55 13.92
C ASP A 116 32.31 -0.40 13.46
N PRO A 117 33.43 -0.12 14.16
CA PRO A 117 34.43 0.87 13.74
C PRO A 117 34.97 0.65 12.32
N ASN A 118 35.03 -0.59 11.85
CA ASN A 118 35.51 -0.98 10.53
C ASN A 118 34.38 -1.11 9.48
N CYS A 119 33.15 -0.76 9.84
CA CYS A 119 32.02 -0.80 8.92
C CYS A 119 32.26 0.09 7.69
N PRO A 120 31.97 -0.38 6.46
CA PRO A 120 32.03 0.48 5.28
C PRO A 120 31.05 1.67 5.38
N ASP A 121 31.47 2.84 4.90
CA ASP A 121 30.65 4.05 4.97
C ASP A 121 29.32 3.92 4.22
N VAL A 122 29.27 3.13 3.14
CA VAL A 122 28.02 2.85 2.40
C VAL A 122 26.97 2.19 3.29
N ILE A 123 27.38 1.33 4.24
CA ILE A 123 26.48 0.65 5.18
C ILE A 123 26.01 1.62 6.26
N ARG A 124 26.89 2.51 6.74
CA ARG A 124 26.50 3.58 7.67
C ARG A 124 25.49 4.54 7.03
N LYS A 125 25.73 4.95 5.78
CA LYS A 125 24.81 5.77 4.99
C LYS A 125 23.47 5.06 4.78
N LEU A 126 23.49 3.77 4.43
CA LEU A 126 22.28 2.97 4.28
C LEU A 126 21.49 2.89 5.60
N ARG A 127 22.15 2.63 6.73
CA ARG A 127 21.49 2.57 8.06
C ARG A 127 20.80 3.88 8.42
N ARG A 128 21.48 5.00 8.17
CA ARG A 128 20.93 6.34 8.39
C ARG A 128 19.72 6.57 7.52
N TYR A 129 19.85 6.36 6.21
CA TYR A 129 18.73 6.49 5.26
C TYR A 129 17.56 5.59 5.66
N ALA A 130 17.80 4.31 5.99
CA ALA A 130 16.77 3.36 6.38
C ALA A 130 15.99 3.82 7.63
N ARG A 131 16.68 4.44 8.61
CA ARG A 131 16.02 5.05 9.77
C ARG A 131 15.07 6.17 9.34
N SER A 132 15.56 7.11 8.53
CA SER A 132 14.79 8.25 8.06
C SER A 132 13.63 7.84 7.17
N TYR A 133 13.84 6.86 6.28
CA TYR A 133 12.82 6.27 5.43
C TYR A 133 11.69 5.64 6.24
N ARG A 134 12.01 4.86 7.27
CA ARG A 134 10.99 4.28 8.15
C ARG A 134 10.17 5.35 8.87
N VAL A 135 10.83 6.32 9.49
CA VAL A 135 10.15 7.43 10.18
C VAL A 135 9.25 8.20 9.20
N ALA A 136 9.74 8.53 8.01
CA ALA A 136 8.96 9.23 6.99
C ALA A 136 7.75 8.40 6.53
N ASN A 137 7.93 7.10 6.33
CA ASN A 137 6.89 6.17 5.92
C ASN A 137 5.80 6.05 6.99
N ASP A 138 6.19 5.86 8.26
CA ASP A 138 5.26 5.83 9.40
C ASP A 138 4.48 7.15 9.49
N MET A 139 5.17 8.30 9.39
CA MET A 139 4.54 9.64 9.40
C MET A 139 3.53 9.83 8.28
N PHE A 140 3.81 9.30 7.09
CA PHE A 140 3.03 9.53 5.89
C PHE A 140 1.84 8.56 5.73
N LEU A 141 2.09 7.27 5.92
CA LEU A 141 1.04 6.23 5.88
C LEU A 141 0.14 6.31 7.10
N ALA A 142 0.71 6.73 8.23
CA ALA A 142 0.10 6.69 9.54
C ALA A 142 -0.46 5.30 9.94
N PRO A 143 0.35 4.22 9.87
CA PRO A 143 -0.12 2.86 10.09
C PRO A 143 -0.36 2.55 11.59
N TYR A 144 -0.58 3.58 12.41
CA TYR A 144 -0.41 3.50 13.86
C TYR A 144 -1.51 2.70 14.55
N SER A 145 -1.13 2.09 15.66
CA SER A 145 -2.03 1.56 16.68
C SER A 145 -3.07 2.62 17.02
N LYS A 146 -4.34 2.25 16.93
CA LYS A 146 -5.44 3.13 17.33
C LYS A 146 -5.27 3.42 18.82
N ILE A 147 -5.39 4.69 19.20
CA ILE A 147 -5.22 5.12 20.60
C ILE A 147 -6.61 5.18 21.22
N ALA A 148 -6.84 4.48 22.32
CA ALA A 148 -8.05 4.68 23.12
C ALA A 148 -7.84 5.81 24.13
N VAL A 149 -8.84 6.69 24.25
CA VAL A 149 -8.88 7.71 25.30
C VAL A 149 -10.22 7.65 26.03
N ASP A 150 -10.22 8.05 27.29
CA ASP A 150 -11.43 8.11 28.10
C ASP A 150 -12.37 9.23 27.64
N GLY A 151 -13.67 8.92 27.66
CA GLY A 151 -14.74 9.85 27.29
C GLY A 151 -15.02 9.90 25.79
N HIS A 152 -16.19 10.46 25.45
CA HIS A 152 -16.50 10.87 24.09
C HIS A 152 -15.93 12.25 23.81
N THR A 153 -15.59 12.51 22.56
CA THR A 153 -15.24 13.85 22.09
C THR A 153 -16.22 14.30 21.03
N ASP A 154 -16.63 15.56 21.09
CA ASP A 154 -17.49 16.18 20.08
C ASP A 154 -16.67 16.75 18.91
N LEU A 155 -15.34 16.84 19.07
CA LEU A 155 -14.48 17.37 18.02
C LEU A 155 -14.41 16.41 16.82
N PRO A 156 -14.43 16.93 15.58
CA PRO A 156 -14.35 16.12 14.36
C PRO A 156 -12.99 15.44 14.18
N TRP A 157 -11.91 16.00 14.71
CA TRP A 157 -10.59 15.39 14.78
C TRP A 157 -9.81 15.87 16.01
N LEU A 158 -8.75 15.15 16.34
CA LEU A 158 -7.77 15.49 17.37
C LEU A 158 -6.36 15.27 16.83
N ASP A 159 -5.38 16.05 17.29
CA ASP A 159 -3.98 15.81 16.96
C ASP A 159 -3.39 14.72 17.86
N VAL A 160 -2.88 13.64 17.25
CA VAL A 160 -2.18 12.56 17.96
C VAL A 160 -0.69 12.58 17.66
N PRO A 161 0.18 12.26 18.64
CA PRO A 161 1.62 12.20 18.42
C PRO A 161 2.00 11.02 17.52
N VAL A 162 3.07 11.20 16.75
CA VAL A 162 3.73 10.10 16.04
C VAL A 162 4.68 9.38 17.01
N GLU A 163 4.29 8.19 17.47
CA GLU A 163 5.04 7.41 18.48
C GLU A 163 6.50 7.14 18.10
N THR A 164 6.79 7.05 16.79
CA THR A 164 8.12 6.67 16.28
C THR A 164 9.16 7.79 16.35
N VAL A 165 8.77 9.02 16.72
CA VAL A 165 9.66 10.19 16.74
C VAL A 165 10.15 10.58 18.15
N GLY A 166 9.41 10.26 19.22
CA GLY A 166 9.82 10.35 20.62
C GLY A 166 10.46 11.68 21.08
N GLY A 167 9.67 12.56 21.71
CA GLY A 167 10.17 13.81 22.30
C GLY A 167 9.11 14.88 22.60
N HIS A 168 9.48 15.90 23.37
CA HIS A 168 8.64 17.09 23.53
C HIS A 168 8.71 17.94 22.24
N GLY A 169 7.60 17.99 21.49
CA GLY A 169 7.52 18.67 20.19
C GLY A 169 7.35 17.72 18.99
N ASP A 170 7.02 16.44 19.24
CA ASP A 170 6.82 15.44 18.21
C ASP A 170 5.84 15.89 17.11
N PRO A 171 6.10 15.54 15.84
CA PRO A 171 5.14 15.75 14.78
C PRO A 171 3.83 15.06 15.16
N LYS A 172 2.73 15.78 14.96
CA LYS A 172 1.38 15.29 15.17
C LYS A 172 0.71 15.04 13.84
N ILE A 173 -0.30 14.20 13.86
CA ILE A 173 -1.21 13.99 12.73
C ILE A 173 -2.65 14.06 13.21
N PRO A 174 -3.59 14.49 12.36
CA PRO A 174 -4.99 14.49 12.74
C PRO A 174 -5.50 13.04 12.79
N ALA A 175 -6.35 12.78 13.78
CA ALA A 175 -7.03 11.51 13.97
C ALA A 175 -8.53 11.73 14.13
N PHE A 176 -9.33 10.88 13.49
CA PHE A 176 -10.78 10.83 13.71
C PHE A 176 -11.09 10.11 15.03
N PRO A 177 -11.82 10.74 15.97
CA PRO A 177 -12.24 10.09 17.18
C PRO A 177 -13.59 9.37 16.99
N LEU A 178 -13.56 8.05 16.96
CA LEU A 178 -14.77 7.23 17.05
C LEU A 178 -15.22 7.10 18.51
N SER A 179 -16.37 7.66 18.85
CA SER A 179 -17.02 7.45 20.14
C SER A 179 -17.63 6.05 20.23
N ILE A 180 -17.27 5.31 21.29
CA ILE A 180 -17.79 3.97 21.60
C ILE A 180 -18.28 3.95 23.05
N ASP A 181 -19.42 3.32 23.30
CA ASP A 181 -19.88 3.00 24.65
C ASP A 181 -19.54 1.55 24.98
N LEU A 182 -18.60 1.35 25.91
CA LEU A 182 -18.21 0.02 26.36
C LEU A 182 -19.14 -0.49 27.46
N PRO A 183 -19.83 -1.62 27.26
CA PRO A 183 -20.70 -2.18 28.29
C PRO A 183 -19.87 -2.67 29.49
N GLN A 184 -20.31 -2.34 30.71
CA GLN A 184 -19.72 -2.79 31.96
C GLN A 184 -20.59 -3.86 32.64
N GLU A 185 -19.98 -4.69 33.48
CA GLU A 185 -20.68 -5.75 34.23
C GLU A 185 -21.82 -5.21 35.12
N THR A 186 -21.69 -3.97 35.56
CA THR A 186 -22.68 -3.26 36.39
C THR A 186 -23.90 -2.77 35.63
N GLY A 187 -23.99 -3.01 34.31
CA GLY A 187 -25.07 -2.52 33.44
C GLY A 187 -24.92 -1.04 33.04
N SER A 188 -23.85 -0.36 33.46
CA SER A 188 -23.43 0.96 32.97
C SER A 188 -22.59 0.84 31.70
N SER A 189 -22.42 1.94 30.96
CA SER A 189 -21.43 2.04 29.88
C SER A 189 -20.28 2.96 30.28
N ARG A 190 -19.05 2.61 29.86
CA ARG A 190 -17.89 3.51 29.88
C ARG A 190 -17.76 4.15 28.50
N PRO A 191 -17.92 5.48 28.38
CA PRO A 191 -17.66 6.17 27.13
C PRO A 191 -16.15 6.20 26.88
N ILE A 192 -15.74 5.82 25.67
CA ILE A 192 -14.37 5.94 25.19
C ILE A 192 -14.35 6.52 23.78
N SER A 193 -13.21 7.05 23.37
CA SER A 193 -12.95 7.41 21.97
C SER A 193 -11.75 6.64 21.44
N VAL A 194 -11.94 5.94 20.32
CA VAL A 194 -10.84 5.32 19.58
C VAL A 194 -10.36 6.31 18.52
N LEU A 195 -9.13 6.77 18.66
CA LEU A 195 -8.50 7.74 17.78
C LEU A 195 -7.88 7.00 16.59
N ILE A 196 -8.37 7.30 15.39
CA ILE A 196 -7.95 6.69 14.14
C ILE A 196 -7.12 7.71 13.35
N PRO A 197 -5.80 7.54 13.28
CA PRO A 197 -4.94 8.47 12.57
C PRO A 197 -5.26 8.56 11.07
N LEU A 198 -5.13 9.75 10.51
CA LEU A 198 -5.46 10.05 9.11
C LEU A 198 -4.18 10.23 8.29
N GLY A 199 -3.63 9.11 7.82
CA GLY A 199 -2.54 9.10 6.86
C GLY A 199 -3.01 8.79 5.44
N TYR A 200 -2.05 8.50 4.56
CA TYR A 200 -2.30 8.13 3.18
C TYR A 200 -3.30 6.97 3.03
N GLU A 201 -3.15 5.91 3.83
CA GLU A 201 -4.01 4.72 3.74
C GLU A 201 -5.47 5.07 4.09
N ALA A 202 -5.71 5.81 5.18
CA ALA A 202 -7.06 6.21 5.58
C ALA A 202 -7.81 7.00 4.48
N LEU A 203 -7.10 7.81 3.69
CA LEU A 203 -7.69 8.57 2.59
C LEU A 203 -8.00 7.68 1.38
N VAL A 204 -7.06 6.81 1.02
CA VAL A 204 -7.23 5.89 -0.11
C VAL A 204 -8.37 4.89 0.17
N GLU A 205 -8.43 4.35 1.39
CA GLU A 205 -9.53 3.51 1.89
C GLU A 205 -10.85 4.27 1.89
N GLY A 206 -10.84 5.51 2.36
CA GLY A 206 -12.01 6.39 2.36
C GLY A 206 -12.60 6.59 0.96
N ILE A 207 -11.75 6.77 -0.05
CA ILE A 207 -12.19 6.85 -1.46
C ILE A 207 -12.77 5.50 -1.91
N ALA A 208 -12.03 4.41 -1.69
CA ALA A 208 -12.40 3.09 -2.15
C ALA A 208 -13.75 2.62 -1.56
N HIS A 209 -13.97 2.86 -0.27
CA HIS A 209 -15.24 2.59 0.40
C HIS A 209 -16.38 3.50 -0.05
N SER A 210 -16.13 4.79 -0.21
CA SER A 210 -17.14 5.71 -0.73
C SER A 210 -17.63 5.26 -2.10
N MET A 211 -16.71 4.83 -2.96
CA MET A 211 -17.02 4.30 -4.27
C MET A 211 -17.77 2.98 -4.22
N ALA A 212 -17.31 2.01 -3.42
CA ALA A 212 -17.99 0.73 -3.26
C ALA A 212 -19.45 0.91 -2.79
N ARG A 213 -19.71 1.88 -1.91
CA ARG A 213 -21.08 2.23 -1.47
C ARG A 213 -21.93 2.80 -2.60
N SER A 214 -21.43 3.78 -3.36
CA SER A 214 -22.15 4.32 -4.52
C SER A 214 -22.49 3.24 -5.55
N VAL A 215 -21.54 2.36 -5.83
CA VAL A 215 -21.71 1.26 -6.77
C VAL A 215 -22.75 0.27 -6.27
N THR A 216 -22.70 -0.08 -4.99
CA THR A 216 -23.67 -1.01 -4.38
C THR A 216 -25.08 -0.43 -4.39
N GLU A 217 -25.24 0.84 -4.05
CA GLU A 217 -26.54 1.53 -4.11
C GLU A 217 -27.09 1.62 -5.55
N ALA A 218 -26.23 1.89 -6.53
CA ALA A 218 -26.64 2.04 -7.92
C ALA A 218 -27.00 0.69 -8.58
N LEU A 219 -26.22 -0.35 -8.31
CA LEU A 219 -26.40 -1.67 -8.93
C LEU A 219 -27.44 -2.53 -8.20
N PHE A 220 -27.68 -2.24 -6.91
CA PHE A 220 -28.54 -3.06 -6.05
C PHE A 220 -29.48 -2.21 -5.19
N PRO A 221 -30.32 -1.34 -5.77
CA PRO A 221 -31.16 -0.42 -5.01
C PRO A 221 -32.20 -1.13 -4.12
N GLU A 222 -32.52 -2.39 -4.42
CA GLU A 222 -33.47 -3.20 -3.65
C GLU A 222 -32.85 -3.96 -2.48
N LEU A 223 -31.51 -3.94 -2.33
CA LEU A 223 -30.88 -4.57 -1.16
C LEU A 223 -31.16 -3.73 0.09
N SER A 224 -31.87 -4.32 1.04
CA SER A 224 -32.13 -3.67 2.31
C SER A 224 -30.84 -3.47 3.10
N ALA A 225 -30.75 -2.38 3.86
CA ALA A 225 -29.63 -2.17 4.79
C ALA A 225 -29.44 -3.34 5.78
N GLU A 226 -30.51 -4.08 6.07
CA GLU A 226 -30.51 -5.27 6.93
C GLU A 226 -29.65 -6.42 6.39
N LEU A 227 -29.47 -6.53 5.07
CA LEU A 227 -28.60 -7.53 4.46
C LEU A 227 -27.13 -7.33 4.85
N PHE A 228 -26.66 -6.07 4.85
CA PHE A 228 -25.31 -5.72 5.31
C PHE A 228 -25.14 -5.92 6.81
N VAL A 229 -26.20 -5.77 7.60
CA VAL A 229 -26.18 -6.08 9.04
C VAL A 229 -26.13 -7.59 9.28
N LYS A 230 -26.86 -8.38 8.47
CA LYS A 230 -26.97 -9.84 8.61
C LYS A 230 -25.73 -10.59 8.14
N TYR A 231 -25.12 -10.15 7.04
CA TYR A 231 -24.00 -10.84 6.40
C TYR A 231 -22.66 -10.07 6.46
N GLY A 232 -22.67 -8.81 6.94
CA GLY A 232 -21.45 -8.06 7.20
C GLY A 232 -20.60 -8.68 8.31
N PRO A 233 -19.35 -8.21 8.50
CA PRO A 233 -18.47 -8.74 9.53
C PRO A 233 -19.18 -8.71 10.88
N PRO A 234 -19.20 -9.82 11.64
CA PRO A 234 -19.85 -9.85 12.94
C PRO A 234 -19.24 -8.75 13.79
N ARG A 235 -20.06 -7.87 14.36
CA ARG A 235 -19.64 -6.95 15.42
C ARG A 235 -19.18 -7.82 16.59
N LYS A 236 -17.90 -8.21 16.60
CA LYS A 236 -17.28 -9.00 17.66
C LYS A 236 -17.03 -8.11 18.87
N VAL A 237 -18.07 -7.47 19.39
CA VAL A 237 -18.08 -7.05 20.79
C VAL A 237 -18.71 -8.23 21.51
N ARG A 238 -17.88 -9.04 22.18
CA ARG A 238 -18.40 -10.16 23.00
C ARG A 238 -19.17 -9.56 24.17
N VAL A 239 -20.48 -9.49 24.03
CA VAL A 239 -21.38 -9.16 25.13
C VAL A 239 -21.16 -10.18 26.24
N GLY A 240 -20.64 -9.73 27.39
CA GLY A 240 -20.43 -10.57 28.59
C GLY A 240 -18.97 -10.89 28.94
N THR A 241 -17.98 -10.46 28.17
CA THR A 241 -16.60 -10.33 28.67
C THR A 241 -16.38 -8.86 29.04
N PRO A 242 -16.04 -8.52 30.30
CA PRO A 242 -15.56 -7.18 30.60
C PRO A 242 -14.26 -6.96 29.82
N GLU A 243 -14.35 -6.27 28.69
CA GLU A 243 -13.16 -5.72 28.03
C GLU A 243 -12.69 -4.57 28.93
N SER A 244 -11.91 -4.91 29.96
CA SER A 244 -11.32 -3.93 30.88
C SER A 244 -10.20 -3.13 30.22
N ASP A 245 -9.65 -3.65 29.12
CA ASP A 245 -8.56 -3.04 28.38
C ASP A 245 -9.08 -2.26 27.16
N ILE A 246 -9.04 -0.93 27.27
CA ILE A 246 -9.44 -0.03 26.19
C ILE A 246 -8.53 -0.16 24.95
N ASP A 247 -7.28 -0.59 25.14
CA ASP A 247 -6.34 -0.79 24.05
C ASP A 247 -6.67 -2.06 23.26
N GLU A 248 -7.20 -3.10 23.92
CA GLU A 248 -7.74 -4.29 23.25
C GLU A 248 -8.92 -3.93 22.35
N VAL A 249 -9.83 -3.07 22.83
CA VAL A 249 -10.96 -2.57 22.03
C VAL A 249 -10.48 -1.76 20.83
N ALA A 250 -9.55 -0.83 21.06
CA ALA A 250 -8.98 -0.03 19.99
C ALA A 250 -8.35 -0.91 18.92
N SER A 251 -7.57 -1.93 19.31
CA SER A 251 -6.93 -2.86 18.37
C SER A 251 -7.93 -3.62 17.48
N ARG A 252 -9.17 -3.85 17.96
CA ARG A 252 -10.25 -4.55 17.25
C ARG A 252 -11.15 -3.63 16.41
N THR A 253 -11.04 -2.32 16.59
CA THR A 253 -11.97 -1.36 15.98
C THR A 253 -11.50 -0.97 14.59
N ASP A 254 -11.80 -1.76 13.57
CA ASP A 254 -11.45 -1.41 12.19
C ASP A 254 -12.42 -0.40 11.61
N ILE A 255 -11.90 0.74 11.14
CA ILE A 255 -12.69 1.76 10.45
C ILE A 255 -11.99 2.18 9.18
N TYR A 256 -12.44 1.58 8.09
CA TYR A 256 -12.02 1.93 6.74
C TYR A 256 -12.79 3.15 6.17
N MET A 257 -13.70 3.74 6.95
CA MET A 257 -14.51 4.92 6.58
C MET A 257 -14.18 6.18 7.42
N ALA A 258 -12.94 6.29 7.92
CA ALA A 258 -12.56 7.35 8.84
C ALA A 258 -12.74 8.75 8.25
N THR A 259 -12.46 8.93 6.95
CA THR A 259 -12.65 10.21 6.26
C THR A 259 -14.12 10.59 6.10
N ASP A 260 -14.98 9.64 5.71
CA ASP A 260 -16.44 9.83 5.62
C ASP A 260 -17.01 10.24 6.99
N PHE A 261 -16.65 9.53 8.07
CA PHE A 261 -17.11 9.88 9.41
C PHE A 261 -16.60 11.23 9.90
N LEU A 262 -15.34 11.58 9.60
CA LEU A 262 -14.80 12.89 9.93
C LEU A 262 -15.57 14.01 9.23
N ILE A 263 -15.78 13.89 7.91
CA ILE A 263 -16.51 14.89 7.11
C ILE A 263 -17.95 14.99 7.61
N SER A 264 -18.60 13.85 7.84
CA SER A 264 -19.95 13.78 8.41
C SER A 264 -20.04 14.52 9.76
N LYS A 265 -19.10 14.26 10.68
CA LYS A 265 -19.07 14.88 12.00
C LYS A 265 -18.84 16.39 11.91
N TYR A 266 -17.93 16.81 11.04
CA TYR A 266 -17.67 18.23 10.76
C TYR A 266 -18.90 18.94 10.20
N LEU A 267 -19.51 18.42 9.14
CA LEU A 267 -20.67 19.05 8.49
C LEU A 267 -21.91 19.11 9.41
N ARG A 268 -22.12 18.08 10.24
CA ARG A 268 -23.17 18.11 11.28
C ARG A 268 -22.95 19.24 12.28
N SER A 269 -21.70 19.51 12.68
CA SER A 269 -21.38 20.66 13.54
C SER A 269 -21.69 22.02 12.87
N LYS A 270 -21.83 22.04 11.54
CA LYS A 270 -22.24 23.21 10.73
C LYS A 270 -23.75 23.20 10.40
N GLY A 271 -24.52 22.27 10.95
CA GLY A 271 -25.97 22.16 10.70
C GLY A 271 -26.34 21.41 9.41
N ILE A 272 -25.39 20.75 8.75
CA ILE A 272 -25.62 19.99 7.52
C ILE A 272 -25.70 18.50 7.87
N ALA A 273 -26.89 17.92 7.71
CA ALA A 273 -27.16 16.53 8.10
C ALA A 273 -26.80 15.51 7.02
N GLN A 274 -26.81 15.92 5.75
CA GLN A 274 -26.57 15.09 4.57
C GLN A 274 -25.71 15.88 3.58
N PHE A 275 -24.90 15.18 2.79
CA PHE A 275 -24.03 15.78 1.78
C PHE A 275 -23.75 14.78 0.66
N ALA A 276 -23.32 15.28 -0.50
CA ALA A 276 -22.95 14.46 -1.65
C ALA A 276 -21.73 13.59 -1.34
N ARG A 277 -21.76 12.30 -1.71
CA ARG A 277 -20.66 11.37 -1.42
C ARG A 277 -19.38 11.76 -2.16
N GLU A 278 -19.52 12.40 -3.31
CA GLU A 278 -18.46 13.02 -4.10
C GLU A 278 -17.60 13.98 -3.25
N THR A 279 -18.14 14.57 -2.17
CA THR A 279 -17.36 15.38 -1.23
C THR A 279 -16.26 14.58 -0.54
N VAL A 280 -16.53 13.34 -0.13
CA VAL A 280 -15.51 12.47 0.48
C VAL A 280 -14.41 12.16 -0.52
N VAL A 281 -14.80 11.78 -1.73
CA VAL A 281 -13.87 11.40 -2.80
C VAL A 281 -13.01 12.59 -3.20
N LYS A 282 -13.63 13.74 -3.47
CA LYS A 282 -12.95 14.95 -3.96
C LYS A 282 -12.01 15.56 -2.92
N LEU A 283 -12.41 15.64 -1.65
CA LEU A 283 -11.54 16.15 -0.59
C LEU A 283 -10.34 15.23 -0.34
N SER A 284 -10.57 13.91 -0.34
CA SER A 284 -9.51 12.92 -0.18
C SER A 284 -8.55 12.96 -1.37
N ASP A 285 -9.07 13.08 -2.59
CA ASP A 285 -8.27 13.20 -3.81
C ASP A 285 -7.44 14.49 -3.83
N ILE A 286 -8.01 15.64 -3.47
CA ILE A 286 -7.28 16.91 -3.33
C ILE A 286 -6.14 16.75 -2.31
N ALA A 287 -6.41 16.12 -1.17
CA ALA A 287 -5.41 15.90 -0.14
C ALA A 287 -4.26 14.99 -0.62
N LEU A 288 -4.58 13.88 -1.28
CA LEU A 288 -3.57 12.99 -1.89
C LEU A 288 -2.81 13.67 -3.03
N SER A 289 -3.46 14.58 -3.75
CA SER A 289 -2.88 15.32 -4.87
C SER A 289 -2.14 16.59 -4.44
N SER A 290 -2.11 16.89 -3.14
CA SER A 290 -1.41 18.05 -2.56
C SER A 290 -0.29 17.65 -1.61
N THR A 291 -0.04 16.36 -1.43
CA THR A 291 0.89 15.84 -0.42
C THR A 291 1.93 14.92 -1.02
N PHE A 292 3.07 14.82 -0.34
CA PHE A 292 4.18 13.94 -0.70
C PHE A 292 5.05 13.68 0.52
N PHE A 293 5.94 12.69 0.41
CA PHE A 293 7.13 12.65 1.25
C PHE A 293 8.40 12.38 0.43
N SER A 294 9.55 12.79 0.96
CA SER A 294 10.86 12.44 0.42
C SER A 294 11.93 12.33 1.50
N VAL A 295 12.97 11.56 1.21
CA VAL A 295 14.14 11.38 2.09
C VAL A 295 15.41 11.68 1.32
N GLU A 296 16.11 12.74 1.74
CA GLU A 296 17.27 13.28 1.04
C GLU A 296 18.51 13.28 1.94
N ASP A 297 19.66 12.85 1.43
CA ASP A 297 20.93 13.11 2.13
C ASP A 297 21.33 14.57 1.93
N VAL A 298 21.50 15.29 3.02
CA VAL A 298 21.95 16.70 3.00
C VAL A 298 23.46 16.77 3.19
N SER A 299 24.02 15.82 3.92
CA SER A 299 25.46 15.70 4.15
C SER A 299 25.85 14.24 4.33
N ASP A 300 27.15 13.97 4.49
CA ASP A 300 27.64 12.65 4.88
C ASP A 300 27.18 12.21 6.28
N LYS A 301 26.60 13.11 7.07
CA LYS A 301 26.13 12.85 8.44
C LYS A 301 24.62 12.98 8.59
N ASP A 302 23.97 13.78 7.73
CA ASP A 302 22.60 14.21 7.92
C ASP A 302 21.69 13.80 6.77
N THR A 303 20.49 13.37 7.13
CA THR A 303 19.40 13.07 6.20
C THR A 303 18.20 13.92 6.57
N MET A 304 17.60 14.58 5.59
CA MET A 304 16.39 15.39 5.75
C MET A 304 15.18 14.59 5.33
N ILE A 305 14.14 14.65 6.15
CA ILE A 305 12.81 14.13 5.84
C ILE A 305 11.92 15.32 5.48
N LYS A 306 11.28 15.27 4.33
CA LYS A 306 10.19 16.19 3.95
C LYS A 306 8.90 15.40 3.94
N VAL A 307 7.92 15.80 4.76
CA VAL A 307 6.57 15.20 4.74
C VAL A 307 5.53 16.32 4.69
N GLN A 308 4.62 16.22 3.74
CA GLN A 308 3.34 16.93 3.79
C GLN A 308 2.26 15.92 4.15
N PHE A 309 1.64 16.08 5.31
CA PHE A 309 0.73 15.07 5.86
C PHE A 309 -0.62 15.04 5.14
N PRO A 310 -1.04 13.88 4.58
CA PRO A 310 -2.32 13.76 3.90
C PRO A 310 -3.52 14.17 4.76
N GLY A 311 -3.58 13.73 6.02
CA GLY A 311 -4.66 14.09 6.94
C GLY A 311 -4.80 15.58 7.19
N TYR A 312 -3.70 16.33 7.36
CA TYR A 312 -3.78 17.79 7.52
C TYR A 312 -4.21 18.48 6.23
N SER A 313 -3.81 17.95 5.06
CA SER A 313 -4.30 18.48 3.79
C SER A 313 -5.81 18.29 3.65
N LEU A 314 -6.34 17.14 4.10
CA LEU A 314 -7.79 16.88 4.15
C LEU A 314 -8.50 17.86 5.08
N VAL A 315 -8.04 17.97 6.33
CA VAL A 315 -8.62 18.89 7.33
C VAL A 315 -8.60 20.33 6.81
N ARG A 316 -7.47 20.78 6.24
CA ARG A 316 -7.37 22.13 5.68
C ARG A 316 -8.37 22.35 4.55
N ALA A 317 -8.49 21.41 3.61
CA ALA A 317 -9.46 21.53 2.51
C ALA A 317 -10.90 21.59 3.04
N LEU A 318 -11.21 20.81 4.08
CA LEU A 318 -12.50 20.79 4.76
C LEU A 318 -12.81 22.10 5.51
N GLU A 319 -11.82 22.69 6.18
CA GLU A 319 -11.98 23.95 6.93
C GLU A 319 -12.04 25.19 6.03
N GLN A 320 -11.37 25.16 4.87
CA GLN A 320 -11.31 26.29 3.94
C GLN A 320 -12.50 26.38 3.00
N ALA A 321 -13.16 25.26 2.72
CA ALA A 321 -14.33 25.24 1.84
C ALA A 321 -15.59 25.75 2.56
N ASP A 322 -16.44 26.46 1.81
CA ASP A 322 -17.75 26.86 2.31
C ASP A 322 -18.63 25.63 2.59
N PRO A 323 -19.36 25.57 3.73
CA PRO A 323 -20.22 24.43 4.07
C PRO A 323 -21.26 24.07 2.99
N ILE A 324 -21.81 25.05 2.26
CA ILE A 324 -22.80 24.79 1.19
C ILE A 324 -22.11 24.15 -0.03
N SER A 325 -20.91 24.61 -0.37
CA SER A 325 -20.08 23.97 -1.40
C SER A 325 -19.71 22.54 -1.01
N LEU A 326 -19.39 22.30 0.26
CA LEU A 326 -19.12 20.96 0.79
C LEU A 326 -20.35 20.06 0.76
N GLU A 327 -21.55 20.58 1.03
CA GLU A 327 -22.81 19.82 0.94
C GLU A 327 -23.03 19.25 -0.47
N LYS A 328 -22.65 20.01 -1.50
CA LYS A 328 -22.91 19.69 -2.92
C LYS A 328 -21.70 19.14 -3.69
N ALA A 329 -20.57 18.92 -3.02
CA ALA A 329 -19.28 18.59 -3.66
C ALA A 329 -18.77 19.62 -4.69
N GLU A 330 -19.23 20.88 -4.59
CA GLU A 330 -18.84 22.01 -5.44
C GLU A 330 -17.53 22.66 -4.96
N ILE A 331 -16.52 21.82 -4.68
CA ILE A 331 -15.23 22.23 -4.13
C ILE A 331 -14.27 22.53 -5.29
N GLU A 332 -13.63 23.69 -5.31
CA GLU A 332 -12.66 23.99 -6.37
C GLU A 332 -11.40 23.15 -6.21
N TYR A 333 -10.88 22.65 -7.33
CA TYR A 333 -9.62 21.92 -7.36
C TYR A 333 -8.47 22.95 -7.39
N PRO A 334 -7.47 22.89 -6.49
CA PRO A 334 -6.41 23.89 -6.45
C PRO A 334 -5.59 23.94 -7.75
N GLU A 335 -5.50 25.11 -8.40
CA GLU A 335 -4.74 25.29 -9.66
C GLU A 335 -3.25 24.90 -9.55
N SER A 336 -2.69 24.97 -8.34
CA SER A 336 -1.31 24.55 -8.10
C SER A 336 -1.08 23.07 -8.40
N ILE A 337 -2.10 22.23 -8.22
CA ILE A 337 -2.00 20.78 -8.44
C ILE A 337 -1.84 20.48 -9.94
N ASP A 338 -2.62 21.13 -10.80
CA ASP A 338 -2.52 20.94 -12.25
C ASP A 338 -1.14 21.35 -12.78
N LYS A 339 -0.56 22.44 -12.24
CA LYS A 339 0.82 22.86 -12.56
C LYS A 339 1.85 21.81 -12.14
N ILE A 340 1.67 21.19 -10.97
CA ILE A 340 2.57 20.13 -10.52
C ILE A 340 2.42 18.89 -11.40
N TYR A 341 1.20 18.48 -11.73
CA TYR A 341 0.98 17.35 -12.64
C TYR A 341 1.55 17.57 -14.02
N ALA A 342 1.40 18.77 -14.59
CA ALA A 342 2.01 19.12 -15.87
C ALA A 342 3.54 18.99 -15.83
N ASN A 343 4.18 19.46 -14.75
CA ASN A 343 5.63 19.33 -14.56
C ASN A 343 6.06 17.85 -14.40
N ILE A 344 5.34 17.07 -13.58
CA ILE A 344 5.62 15.62 -13.44
C ILE A 344 5.46 14.93 -14.80
N LEU A 345 4.37 15.21 -15.52
CA LEU A 345 4.11 14.64 -16.84
C LEU A 345 5.23 14.97 -17.84
N GLU A 346 5.67 16.23 -17.88
CA GLU A 346 6.79 16.67 -18.74
C GLU A 346 8.06 15.87 -18.41
N ARG A 347 8.42 15.78 -17.13
CA ARG A 347 9.62 15.06 -16.68
C ARG A 347 9.57 13.57 -17.00
N LEU A 348 8.43 12.91 -16.78
CA LEU A 348 8.27 11.49 -17.08
C LEU A 348 8.24 11.24 -18.59
N SER A 349 7.59 12.12 -19.36
CA SER A 349 7.52 11.99 -20.83
C SER A 349 8.86 12.22 -21.51
N ALA A 350 9.75 13.03 -20.91
CA ALA A 350 11.12 13.22 -21.37
C ALA A 350 12.06 12.07 -21.00
N GLY A 351 11.63 11.16 -20.11
CA GLY A 351 12.36 9.96 -19.74
C GLY A 351 12.40 8.91 -20.86
N GLY A 352 13.30 7.94 -20.71
CA GLY A 352 13.35 6.75 -21.55
C GLY A 352 12.41 5.66 -21.04
N ASP A 353 11.78 4.94 -21.98
CA ASP A 353 10.93 3.79 -21.67
C ASP A 353 11.77 2.58 -21.21
N TRP A 354 11.12 1.51 -20.73
CA TRP A 354 11.75 0.32 -20.15
C TRP A 354 12.76 -0.37 -21.06
N ASP A 355 12.59 -0.28 -22.38
CA ASP A 355 13.47 -0.88 -23.40
C ASP A 355 14.74 -0.06 -23.67
N THR A 356 14.78 1.19 -23.19
CA THR A 356 15.96 2.06 -23.25
C THR A 356 16.95 1.80 -22.11
N VAL A 357 16.56 1.00 -21.10
CA VAL A 357 17.41 0.67 -19.95
C VAL A 357 18.38 -0.45 -20.31
N GLU A 358 19.67 -0.12 -20.41
CA GLU A 358 20.73 -1.10 -20.68
C GLU A 358 20.85 -2.17 -19.57
N GLY A 359 21.24 -3.39 -19.94
CA GLY A 359 21.48 -4.47 -18.98
C GLY A 359 20.21 -5.11 -18.43
N SER A 360 19.18 -5.30 -19.27
CA SER A 360 17.83 -5.74 -18.88
C SER A 360 17.76 -7.07 -18.11
N ASN A 361 18.79 -7.91 -18.21
CA ASN A 361 18.88 -9.17 -17.48
C ASN A 361 19.53 -9.06 -16.09
N SER A 362 20.09 -7.91 -15.71
CA SER A 362 20.74 -7.70 -14.40
C SER A 362 19.73 -7.51 -13.27
N LEU A 363 20.01 -8.08 -12.08
CA LEU A 363 19.25 -7.77 -10.86
C LEU A 363 19.29 -6.28 -10.55
N PHE A 364 20.45 -5.64 -10.75
CA PHE A 364 20.69 -4.22 -10.42
C PHE A 364 19.94 -3.24 -11.32
N MET A 365 19.55 -3.67 -12.53
CA MET A 365 18.79 -2.84 -13.47
C MET A 365 17.28 -3.07 -13.38
N ALA A 366 16.85 -4.19 -12.79
CA ALA A 366 15.45 -4.55 -12.64
C ALA A 366 14.56 -3.44 -12.04
N PRO A 367 14.99 -2.69 -11.00
CA PRO A 367 14.15 -1.65 -10.42
C PRO A 367 13.97 -0.46 -11.36
N LYS A 368 14.98 -0.13 -12.17
CA LYS A 368 14.91 0.94 -13.18
C LYS A 368 13.97 0.56 -14.33
N ILE A 369 14.05 -0.68 -14.82
CA ILE A 369 13.15 -1.18 -15.87
C ILE A 369 11.70 -1.12 -15.39
N TRP A 370 11.44 -1.57 -14.16
CA TRP A 370 10.11 -1.53 -13.57
C TRP A 370 9.60 -0.10 -13.37
N GLU A 371 10.44 0.79 -12.80
CA GLU A 371 10.11 2.21 -12.60
C GLU A 371 9.81 2.93 -13.92
N SER A 372 10.66 2.75 -14.95
CA SER A 372 10.43 3.30 -16.29
C SER A 372 9.14 2.77 -16.92
N PHE A 373 8.86 1.47 -16.79
CA PHE A 373 7.62 0.89 -17.29
C PHE A 373 6.38 1.52 -16.61
N CYS A 374 6.38 1.59 -15.27
CA CYS A 374 5.29 2.21 -14.52
C CYS A 374 5.13 3.68 -14.91
N ALA A 375 6.22 4.43 -15.06
CA ALA A 375 6.18 5.83 -15.46
C ALA A 375 5.48 6.00 -16.83
N HIS A 376 5.93 5.30 -17.87
CA HIS A 376 5.44 5.51 -19.24
C HIS A 376 4.08 4.86 -19.53
N HIS A 377 3.80 3.70 -18.95
CA HIS A 377 2.62 2.90 -19.32
C HIS A 377 1.49 2.96 -18.29
N ILE A 378 1.73 3.51 -17.10
CA ILE A 378 0.72 3.63 -16.03
C ILE A 378 0.54 5.10 -15.63
N THR A 379 1.59 5.74 -15.12
CA THR A 379 1.53 7.11 -14.58
C THR A 379 1.25 8.15 -15.67
N VAL A 380 2.01 8.15 -16.78
CA VAL A 380 1.84 9.13 -17.86
C VAL A 380 0.39 9.11 -18.41
N PRO A 381 -0.22 7.97 -18.74
CA PRO A 381 -1.63 7.91 -19.14
C PRO A 381 -2.60 8.47 -18.08
N LEU A 382 -2.37 8.16 -16.80
CA LEU A 382 -3.21 8.67 -15.70
C LEU A 382 -3.10 10.19 -15.55
N LEU A 383 -1.89 10.74 -15.62
CA LEU A 383 -1.67 12.19 -15.53
C LEU A 383 -2.24 12.94 -16.73
N LYS A 384 -2.13 12.39 -17.95
CA LYS A 384 -2.81 12.94 -19.13
C LYS A 384 -4.32 12.99 -18.92
N SER A 385 -4.93 11.89 -18.49
CA SER A 385 -6.37 11.84 -18.21
C SER A 385 -6.80 12.86 -17.15
N ARG A 386 -6.00 13.07 -16.10
CA ARG A 386 -6.26 14.10 -15.09
C ARG A 386 -6.28 15.50 -15.68
N ILE A 387 -5.22 15.86 -16.40
CA ILE A 387 -5.08 17.20 -16.98
C ILE A 387 -6.17 17.47 -18.01
N GLU A 388 -6.46 16.50 -18.88
CA GLU A 388 -7.48 16.61 -19.93
C GLU A 388 -8.91 16.78 -19.36
N ASN A 389 -9.22 16.12 -18.25
CA ASN A 389 -10.56 16.11 -17.66
C ASN A 389 -10.72 17.02 -16.43
N GLY A 390 -9.72 17.85 -16.09
CA GLY A 390 -9.75 18.67 -14.88
C GLY A 390 -9.93 17.83 -13.61
N ASN A 391 -9.20 16.73 -13.52
CA ASN A 391 -9.18 15.74 -12.43
C ASN A 391 -10.48 14.93 -12.23
N LYS A 392 -11.54 15.14 -13.04
CA LYS A 392 -12.83 14.46 -12.87
C LYS A 392 -12.75 12.94 -12.82
N SER A 393 -11.85 12.33 -13.60
CA SER A 393 -11.62 10.88 -13.62
C SER A 393 -11.16 10.28 -12.28
N PHE A 394 -10.85 11.11 -11.28
CA PHE A 394 -10.39 10.72 -9.95
C PHE A 394 -11.32 11.15 -8.81
N TYR A 395 -12.39 11.90 -9.07
CA TYR A 395 -13.33 12.28 -8.02
C TYR A 395 -14.80 12.20 -8.39
N ASP A 396 -15.15 12.22 -9.68
CA ASP A 396 -16.51 11.96 -10.11
C ASP A 396 -16.81 10.47 -9.95
N SER A 397 -17.88 10.15 -9.22
CA SER A 397 -18.18 8.78 -8.85
C SER A 397 -18.43 7.87 -10.07
N THR A 398 -19.08 8.39 -11.11
CA THR A 398 -19.34 7.62 -12.33
C THR A 398 -18.06 7.41 -13.12
N ASP A 399 -17.31 8.47 -13.40
CA ASP A 399 -16.08 8.39 -14.20
C ASP A 399 -14.99 7.57 -13.51
N LEU A 400 -14.83 7.73 -12.19
CA LEU A 400 -13.85 6.99 -11.40
C LEU A 400 -14.19 5.49 -11.37
N PHE A 401 -15.45 5.14 -11.17
CA PHE A 401 -15.89 3.76 -11.23
C PHE A 401 -15.64 3.15 -12.62
N MET A 402 -16.02 3.86 -13.68
CA MET A 402 -15.81 3.37 -15.05
C MET A 402 -14.32 3.18 -15.37
N THR A 403 -13.47 4.06 -14.86
CA THR A 403 -12.01 3.97 -14.97
C THR A 403 -11.48 2.74 -14.23
N ALA A 404 -11.94 2.47 -13.01
CA ALA A 404 -11.55 1.30 -12.23
C ALA A 404 -12.10 -0.02 -12.81
N ALA A 405 -13.36 -0.04 -13.25
CA ALA A 405 -14.01 -1.23 -13.80
C ALA A 405 -13.39 -1.67 -15.13
N ARG A 406 -13.10 -0.70 -16.02
CA ARG A 406 -12.49 -0.98 -17.33
C ARG A 406 -10.98 -1.15 -17.28
N MET A 407 -10.32 -0.52 -16.31
CA MET A 407 -8.87 -0.45 -16.09
C MET A 407 -8.05 -0.97 -17.27
N ALA A 408 -7.89 -0.11 -18.29
CA ALA A 408 -7.14 -0.41 -19.51
C ALA A 408 -5.62 -0.18 -19.33
N LEU A 409 -5.13 -0.25 -18.10
CA LEU A 409 -3.73 -0.03 -17.74
C LEU A 409 -3.02 -1.36 -17.49
N PRO A 410 -1.72 -1.47 -17.82
CA PRO A 410 -0.92 -2.61 -17.43
C PRO A 410 -0.87 -2.78 -15.91
N ARG A 411 -0.95 -4.03 -15.45
CA ARG A 411 -1.02 -4.34 -14.02
C ARG A 411 -0.69 -5.79 -13.70
N VAL A 412 -0.36 -6.03 -12.44
CA VAL A 412 -0.22 -7.37 -11.85
C VAL A 412 -1.41 -7.61 -10.93
N GLU A 413 -2.21 -8.62 -11.25
CA GLU A 413 -3.36 -9.04 -10.44
C GLU A 413 -3.09 -10.42 -9.84
N VAL A 414 -3.33 -10.60 -8.55
CA VAL A 414 -3.38 -11.90 -7.87
C VAL A 414 -4.85 -12.23 -7.63
N LEU A 415 -5.43 -13.02 -8.52
CA LEU A 415 -6.84 -13.42 -8.44
C LEU A 415 -6.94 -14.86 -7.97
N ASN A 416 -7.63 -15.08 -6.85
CA ASN A 416 -7.83 -16.42 -6.26
C ASN A 416 -6.48 -17.16 -6.07
N GLY A 417 -5.45 -16.44 -5.64
CA GLY A 417 -4.07 -16.93 -5.45
C GLY A 417 -3.22 -17.01 -6.74
N GLY A 418 -3.83 -16.92 -7.93
CA GLY A 418 -3.12 -16.97 -9.21
C GLY A 418 -2.63 -15.60 -9.66
N VAL A 419 -1.34 -15.48 -9.99
CA VAL A 419 -0.76 -14.25 -10.52
C VAL A 419 -1.02 -14.12 -12.03
N LYS A 420 -1.59 -12.99 -12.44
CA LYS A 420 -1.88 -12.61 -13.83
C LYS A 420 -1.16 -11.30 -14.15
N PHE A 421 -0.50 -11.29 -15.32
CA PHE A 421 0.14 -10.10 -15.87
C PHE A 421 -0.70 -9.59 -17.05
N ILE A 422 -1.25 -8.39 -16.94
CA ILE A 422 -2.13 -7.79 -17.96
C ILE A 422 -1.36 -6.66 -18.61
N GLY A 423 -1.14 -6.73 -19.94
CA GLY A 423 -0.47 -5.66 -20.68
C GLY A 423 1.01 -5.45 -20.34
N ILE A 424 1.67 -6.41 -19.68
CA ILE A 424 3.08 -6.30 -19.27
C ILE A 424 3.95 -7.19 -20.16
N PRO A 425 4.97 -6.66 -20.87
CA PRO A 425 5.91 -7.44 -21.67
C PRO A 425 6.79 -8.38 -20.85
N GLU A 426 7.25 -9.49 -21.44
CA GLU A 426 8.05 -10.51 -20.74
C GLU A 426 9.34 -9.98 -20.08
N PRO A 427 10.15 -9.10 -20.70
CA PRO A 427 11.31 -8.51 -20.05
C PRO A 427 10.94 -7.74 -18.78
N VAL A 428 9.80 -7.03 -18.81
CA VAL A 428 9.28 -6.27 -17.68
C VAL A 428 8.77 -7.20 -16.58
N LYS A 429 8.12 -8.33 -16.91
CA LYS A 429 7.72 -9.33 -15.91
C LYS A 429 8.92 -9.90 -15.16
N ASN A 430 10.00 -10.18 -15.89
CA ASN A 430 11.25 -10.66 -15.29
C ASN A 430 11.91 -9.61 -14.39
N ALA A 431 11.91 -8.35 -14.82
CA ALA A 431 12.37 -7.23 -14.01
C ALA A 431 11.50 -7.02 -12.75
N TRP A 432 10.17 -7.09 -12.89
CA TRP A 432 9.24 -7.02 -11.76
C TRP A 432 9.53 -8.11 -10.73
N GLY A 433 9.68 -9.37 -11.16
CA GLY A 433 10.00 -10.48 -10.25
C GLY A 433 11.32 -10.26 -9.50
N LYS A 434 12.36 -9.79 -10.18
CA LYS A 434 13.66 -9.44 -9.57
C LYS A 434 13.52 -8.29 -8.57
N GLN A 435 12.84 -7.21 -8.95
CA GLN A 435 12.62 -6.05 -8.09
C GLN A 435 11.79 -6.42 -6.86
N LEU A 436 10.82 -7.32 -6.99
CA LEU A 436 10.05 -7.82 -5.86
C LEU A 436 10.96 -8.45 -4.81
N PHE A 437 11.86 -9.36 -5.21
CA PHE A 437 12.82 -9.96 -4.27
C PHE A 437 13.80 -8.93 -3.68
N VAL A 438 14.35 -8.03 -4.48
CA VAL A 438 15.27 -6.98 -4.00
C VAL A 438 14.57 -6.11 -2.96
N SER A 439 13.36 -5.65 -3.25
CA SER A 439 12.60 -4.76 -2.38
C SER A 439 12.20 -5.46 -1.08
N GLU A 440 11.76 -6.73 -1.11
CA GLU A 440 11.41 -7.48 0.10
C GLU A 440 12.63 -7.76 1.00
N ILE A 441 13.77 -8.10 0.40
CA ILE A 441 15.02 -8.26 1.16
C ILE A 441 15.42 -6.91 1.77
N ALA A 442 15.33 -5.81 1.02
CA ALA A 442 15.64 -4.47 1.52
C ALA A 442 14.76 -4.10 2.72
N GLN A 443 13.44 -4.36 2.66
CA GLN A 443 12.53 -4.08 3.77
C GLN A 443 12.89 -4.87 5.03
N GLN A 444 13.26 -6.15 4.90
CA GLN A 444 13.71 -6.96 6.05
C GLN A 444 15.01 -6.40 6.65
N VAL A 445 15.96 -5.98 5.81
CA VAL A 445 17.21 -5.34 6.27
C VAL A 445 16.92 -4.00 6.97
N PHE A 446 15.98 -3.20 6.47
CA PHE A 446 15.60 -1.92 7.08
C PHE A 446 14.78 -2.09 8.36
N ALA A 447 14.02 -3.18 8.46
CA ALA A 447 13.38 -3.63 9.69
C ALA A 447 14.38 -4.10 10.76
N ASP A 448 15.67 -4.14 10.43
CA ASP A 448 16.76 -4.55 11.31
C ASP A 448 16.70 -6.05 11.65
N SER A 449 16.20 -6.87 10.72
CA SER A 449 16.16 -8.33 10.85
C SER A 449 17.56 -8.95 10.84
N ASP A 450 17.72 -10.04 11.58
CA ASP A 450 18.92 -10.89 11.62
C ASP A 450 18.88 -12.03 10.57
N VAL A 451 17.67 -12.46 10.19
CA VAL A 451 17.40 -13.47 9.16
C VAL A 451 16.69 -12.86 7.96
N ILE A 452 17.08 -13.28 6.76
CA ILE A 452 16.37 -12.94 5.51
C ILE A 452 15.48 -14.11 5.10
N PHE A 453 14.19 -13.86 5.00
CA PHE A 453 13.18 -14.81 4.58
C PHE A 453 12.79 -14.64 3.11
N CYS A 454 12.64 -15.77 2.42
CA CYS A 454 12.11 -15.86 1.07
C CYS A 454 10.61 -15.57 1.09
N PRO A 455 10.13 -14.57 0.32
CA PRO A 455 8.70 -14.22 0.26
C PRO A 455 7.76 -15.36 -0.16
N ARG A 456 8.28 -16.42 -0.80
CA ARG A 456 7.50 -17.63 -1.13
C ARG A 456 7.48 -18.66 0.00
N ALA A 457 8.59 -18.82 0.72
CA ALA A 457 8.68 -19.84 1.77
C ALA A 457 8.00 -19.37 3.06
N HIS A 458 8.08 -18.06 3.30
CA HIS A 458 7.40 -17.33 4.36
C HIS A 458 6.51 -16.34 3.61
N PRO A 459 5.22 -16.63 3.37
CA PRO A 459 4.35 -15.88 2.47
C PRO A 459 4.20 -14.41 2.89
N THR A 460 5.19 -13.58 2.59
CA THR A 460 5.23 -12.15 2.95
C THR A 460 4.52 -11.28 1.94
N LEU A 461 4.15 -11.85 0.78
CA LEU A 461 3.41 -11.19 -0.29
C LEU A 461 2.34 -12.13 -0.86
N PRO A 462 1.16 -11.62 -1.24
CA PRO A 462 0.11 -12.42 -1.85
C PRO A 462 0.52 -13.07 -3.16
N GLY A 463 -0.01 -14.28 -3.41
CA GLY A 463 0.19 -15.02 -4.66
C GLY A 463 1.55 -15.70 -4.81
N MET A 464 2.50 -15.42 -3.91
CA MET A 464 3.85 -16.01 -3.97
C MET A 464 3.86 -17.53 -3.83
N ASP A 465 2.88 -18.10 -3.14
CA ASP A 465 2.73 -19.54 -2.89
C ASP A 465 2.63 -20.34 -4.19
N HIS A 466 2.08 -19.72 -5.23
CA HIS A 466 1.80 -20.31 -6.54
C HIS A 466 2.91 -20.04 -7.56
N LEU A 467 3.73 -19.01 -7.37
CA LEU A 467 4.79 -18.64 -8.32
C LEU A 467 6.04 -19.51 -8.19
N ASP A 468 6.50 -20.14 -9.27
CA ASP A 468 7.72 -20.93 -9.27
C ASP A 468 8.98 -20.19 -9.72
N PHE A 469 9.96 -20.13 -8.81
CA PHE A 469 11.24 -19.44 -9.00
C PHE A 469 12.42 -20.41 -9.13
N ALA A 470 12.17 -21.73 -9.17
CA ALA A 470 13.18 -22.79 -9.15
C ALA A 470 12.90 -23.91 -10.19
N GLY A 471 12.20 -23.59 -11.28
CA GLY A 471 11.88 -24.54 -12.36
C GLY A 471 11.00 -25.72 -11.92
N GLY A 472 9.98 -25.45 -11.11
CA GLY A 472 9.02 -26.42 -10.57
C GLY A 472 9.43 -27.06 -9.23
N LYS A 473 10.57 -26.65 -8.65
CA LYS A 473 11.18 -27.33 -7.49
C LYS A 473 11.01 -26.60 -6.17
N CYS A 474 10.41 -25.41 -6.14
CA CYS A 474 10.28 -24.62 -4.91
C CYS A 474 9.59 -25.38 -3.77
N LYS A 475 8.44 -26.03 -4.03
CA LYS A 475 7.73 -26.82 -2.99
C LYS A 475 8.60 -27.91 -2.38
N LEU A 476 9.38 -28.62 -3.21
CA LEU A 476 10.30 -29.66 -2.75
C LEU A 476 11.45 -29.05 -1.94
N ASN A 477 12.02 -27.95 -2.43
CA ASN A 477 13.14 -27.28 -1.78
C ASN A 477 12.75 -26.69 -0.42
N ILE A 478 11.56 -26.10 -0.30
CA ILE A 478 11.03 -25.58 0.98
C ILE A 478 10.90 -26.71 2.00
N LYS A 479 10.36 -27.87 1.60
CA LYS A 479 10.31 -29.07 2.47
C LYS A 479 11.69 -29.56 2.92
N ARG A 480 12.76 -29.22 2.18
CA ARG A 480 14.15 -29.55 2.52
C ARG A 480 14.84 -28.48 3.38
N GLY A 481 14.12 -27.44 3.81
CA GLY A 481 14.65 -26.36 4.65
C GLY A 481 15.14 -25.12 3.88
N CYS A 482 14.82 -24.99 2.59
CA CYS A 482 15.04 -23.72 1.88
C CYS A 482 14.01 -22.68 2.34
N GLY A 483 14.41 -21.43 2.51
CA GLY A 483 13.45 -20.34 2.80
C GLY A 483 14.02 -19.22 3.66
N SER A 484 15.10 -19.48 4.38
CA SER A 484 15.81 -18.51 5.19
C SER A 484 17.27 -18.38 4.75
N CYS A 485 17.88 -17.25 5.06
CA CYS A 485 19.30 -17.01 4.90
C CYS A 485 19.81 -16.19 6.08
N ILE A 486 20.80 -16.73 6.79
CA ILE A 486 21.61 -15.96 7.74
C ILE A 486 22.96 -15.68 7.05
N PRO A 487 23.36 -14.41 6.88
CA PRO A 487 24.61 -14.08 6.20
C PRO A 487 25.81 -14.83 6.81
N GLY A 488 26.57 -15.51 5.95
CA GLY A 488 27.76 -16.26 6.36
C GLY A 488 27.52 -17.64 6.98
N GLN A 489 26.28 -18.08 7.14
CA GLN A 489 25.96 -19.48 7.48
C GLN A 489 25.84 -20.35 6.23
N ASN A 490 26.15 -21.65 6.37
CA ASN A 490 26.03 -22.63 5.30
C ASN A 490 24.62 -23.23 5.29
N ASP A 491 23.65 -22.48 4.77
CA ASP A 491 22.27 -22.96 4.62
C ASP A 491 22.06 -23.66 3.26
N PHE A 492 20.95 -24.38 3.12
CA PHE A 492 20.57 -25.01 1.86
C PHE A 492 20.03 -23.97 0.86
N HIS A 493 20.86 -23.62 -0.13
CA HIS A 493 20.56 -22.61 -1.16
C HIS A 493 20.46 -23.23 -2.57
N PRO A 494 19.29 -23.75 -2.97
CA PRO A 494 19.09 -24.29 -4.32
C PRO A 494 19.11 -23.18 -5.37
N PRO A 495 19.48 -23.46 -6.64
CA PRO A 495 19.38 -22.49 -7.72
C PRO A 495 17.94 -22.02 -7.92
N CYS A 496 17.69 -20.74 -7.67
CA CYS A 496 16.40 -20.07 -7.82
C CYS A 496 16.58 -18.55 -7.80
N LEU A 497 15.52 -17.79 -8.11
CA LEU A 497 15.59 -16.32 -8.11
C LEU A 497 16.01 -15.74 -6.74
N PHE A 498 15.52 -16.30 -5.63
CA PHE A 498 15.89 -15.86 -4.28
C PHE A 498 17.39 -16.07 -4.00
N THR A 499 17.91 -17.27 -4.24
CA THR A 499 19.33 -17.59 -4.07
C THR A 499 20.21 -16.73 -4.98
N ASN A 500 19.79 -16.50 -6.23
CA ASN A 500 20.51 -15.64 -7.16
C ASN A 500 20.55 -14.19 -6.65
N ALA A 501 19.43 -13.66 -6.17
CA ALA A 501 19.38 -12.33 -5.57
C ALA A 501 20.30 -12.22 -4.34
N LEU A 502 20.28 -13.20 -3.44
CA LEU A 502 21.17 -13.24 -2.26
C LEU A 502 22.66 -13.30 -2.65
N LYS A 503 23.02 -14.10 -3.65
CA LYS A 503 24.40 -14.17 -4.19
C LYS A 503 24.80 -12.83 -4.82
N GLU A 504 23.94 -12.23 -5.65
CA GLU A 504 24.22 -10.97 -6.32
C GLU A 504 24.32 -9.78 -5.36
N LEU A 505 23.56 -9.80 -4.26
CA LEU A 505 23.59 -8.78 -3.22
C LEU A 505 24.68 -9.01 -2.16
N GLY A 506 25.46 -10.09 -2.23
CA GLY A 506 26.58 -10.34 -1.32
C GLY A 506 26.21 -10.97 0.03
N PHE A 507 25.05 -11.63 0.15
CA PHE A 507 24.66 -12.37 1.36
C PHE A 507 25.28 -13.77 1.40
N ILE A 508 25.47 -14.38 0.23
CA ILE A 508 26.02 -15.74 0.07
C ILE A 508 27.35 -15.60 -0.69
N LYS A 509 28.40 -16.28 -0.20
CA LYS A 509 29.68 -16.35 -0.92
C LYS A 509 29.50 -17.12 -2.24
N PRO A 510 30.10 -16.66 -3.36
CA PRO A 510 30.16 -17.46 -4.58
C PRO A 510 30.81 -18.81 -4.31
N ASP A 511 30.28 -19.92 -4.85
CA ASP A 511 30.97 -21.21 -4.79
C ASP A 511 32.26 -21.10 -5.63
N PRO A 512 33.45 -21.37 -5.08
CA PRO A 512 34.70 -21.35 -5.82
C PRO A 512 34.71 -22.25 -7.08
N ARG A 513 33.79 -23.22 -7.16
CA ARG A 513 33.64 -24.13 -8.31
C ARG A 513 32.81 -23.54 -9.44
N GLU A 514 31.88 -22.63 -9.16
CA GLU A 514 31.05 -21.94 -10.17
C GLU A 514 31.86 -20.88 -10.94
N ALA A 515 32.87 -20.26 -10.30
CA ALA A 515 33.75 -19.26 -10.92
C ALA A 515 34.61 -19.81 -12.08
N LYS A 516 34.82 -21.14 -12.14
CA LYS A 516 35.59 -21.78 -13.22
C LYS A 516 34.77 -21.99 -14.50
N SER A 517 33.44 -22.11 -14.42
CA SER A 517 32.60 -22.33 -15.60
C SER A 517 32.38 -21.06 -16.43
N GLU A 518 32.33 -19.88 -15.82
CA GLU A 518 32.13 -18.61 -16.55
C GLU A 518 33.38 -18.20 -17.35
N GLN A 519 34.60 -18.47 -16.85
CA GLN A 519 35.84 -18.25 -17.60
C GLN A 519 35.99 -19.15 -18.83
N THR A 520 35.28 -20.29 -18.87
CA THR A 520 35.33 -21.22 -20.01
C THR A 520 34.35 -20.82 -21.12
N GLN A 521 33.30 -20.03 -20.81
CA GLN A 521 32.34 -19.53 -21.81
C GLN A 521 32.72 -18.18 -22.43
N SER A 522 33.56 -17.38 -21.78
CA SER A 522 34.11 -16.15 -22.39
C SER A 522 35.33 -16.39 -23.29
N GLN A 523 35.73 -17.65 -23.49
CA GLN A 523 36.83 -18.07 -24.36
C GLN A 523 36.37 -18.96 -25.52
N SER A 524 35.07 -19.10 -25.75
CA SER A 524 34.47 -19.90 -26.84
C SER A 524 33.70 -19.04 -27.84
#